data_AF-A0A935HW00-F1
#
_entry.id   AF-A0A935HW00-F1
#
_cell.length_a   1.000
_cell.length_b   1.000
_cell.length_c   1.000
_cell.angle_alpha   90.00
_cell.angle_beta   90.00
_cell.angle_gamma   90.00
#
_symmetry.space_group_name_H-M   'P 1'
#
loop_
_entity.id
_entity.type
_entity.pdbx_description
1 polymer ?
#
loop_
_entity_poly.entity_id
_entity_poly.type
_entity_poly.pdbx_seq_one_letter_code
_entity_poly.pdbx_strand_id
1 'polypeptide(L)' 'MKTGNIILVPFPFSEITNIKVRPAVVISTTKDKYEDVIVSAISSVIPNSISANEIIIKSNSVNNL' A
#
# COMPACT_ATOMS: atom_id res chain seq x y z
N MET A 1 4.98 10.63 -6.93
CA MET A 1 3.99 10.37 -5.84
C MET A 1 4.52 10.96 -4.54
N LYS A 2 3.68 11.23 -3.53
CA LYS A 2 4.13 11.74 -2.23
C LYS A 2 3.88 10.73 -1.11
N THR A 3 4.74 10.74 -0.10
CA THR A 3 4.53 9.97 1.14
C THR A 3 3.15 10.25 1.71
N GLY A 4 2.44 9.20 2.10
CA GLY A 4 1.06 9.24 2.60
C GLY A 4 -0.02 9.11 1.52
N ASN A 5 0.32 9.19 0.23
CA ASN A 5 -0.66 8.86 -0.82
C ASN A 5 -1.02 7.38 -0.79
N ILE A 6 -2.33 7.09 -0.90
CA ILE A 6 -2.83 5.73 -1.12
C ILE A 6 -3.00 5.55 -2.62
N ILE A 7 -2.44 4.47 -3.15
CA ILE A 7 -2.47 4.13 -4.56
C ILE A 7 -2.98 2.70 -4.73
N LEU A 8 -3.50 2.41 -5.91
CA LEU A 8 -3.93 1.07 -6.29
C LEU A 8 -2.81 0.40 -7.09
N VAL A 9 -2.37 -0.77 -6.61
CA VAL A 9 -1.30 -1.55 -7.24
C VAL A 9 -1.75 -2.99 -7.53
N PRO A 10 -1.26 -3.60 -8.61
CA PRO A 10 -1.47 -5.02 -8.87
C PRO A 10 -0.75 -5.87 -7.82
N PHE A 11 -1.41 -6.88 -7.25
CA PHE A 11 -0.77 -7.85 -6.34
C PHE A 11 -1.26 -9.28 -6.58
N PRO A 12 -0.36 -10.28 -6.62
CA PRO A 12 1.10 -10.19 -6.44
C PRO A 12 1.80 -9.55 -7.67
N PHE A 13 2.92 -8.85 -7.43
CA PHE A 13 3.63 -8.08 -8.47
C PHE A 13 4.24 -8.94 -9.58
N SER A 14 4.49 -10.22 -9.31
CA SER A 14 5.20 -11.15 -10.20
C SER A 14 4.28 -12.01 -11.07
N GLU A 15 2.96 -11.96 -10.88
CA GLU A 15 2.03 -12.80 -11.64
C GLU A 15 1.25 -12.03 -12.69
N ILE A 16 1.18 -12.60 -13.89
CA ILE A 16 0.62 -11.95 -15.10
C ILE A 16 -0.85 -12.32 -15.31
N THR A 17 -1.37 -13.36 -14.64
CA THR A 17 -2.67 -13.97 -14.99
C THR A 17 -3.82 -13.67 -14.02
N ASN A 18 -3.56 -13.48 -12.72
CA ASN A 18 -4.60 -13.23 -11.70
C ASN A 18 -4.26 -12.03 -10.83
N ILE A 19 -4.25 -10.85 -11.44
CA ILE A 19 -3.89 -9.60 -10.77
C ILE A 19 -5.11 -9.02 -10.04
N LYS A 20 -5.15 -9.15 -8.71
CA LYS A 20 -6.07 -8.36 -7.89
C LYS A 20 -5.45 -6.99 -7.63
N VAL A 21 -6.21 -5.93 -7.89
CA VAL A 21 -5.81 -4.57 -7.53
C VAL A 21 -6.00 -4.37 -6.03
N ARG A 22 -4.96 -3.94 -5.33
CA ARG A 22 -4.97 -3.72 -3.88
C ARG A 22 -4.47 -2.33 -3.52
N PRO A 23 -4.99 -1.72 -2.44
CA PRO A 23 -4.47 -0.46 -1.94
C PRO A 23 -3.10 -0.64 -1.30
N ALA A 24 -2.24 0.37 -1.47
CA ALA A 24 -0.96 0.49 -0.79
C ALA A 24 -0.68 1.97 -0.49
N VAL A 25 0.00 2.25 0.62
CA VAL A 25 0.43 3.61 0.99
C VAL A 25 1.87 3.84 0.58
N VAL A 26 2.14 4.97 -0.06
CA VAL A 26 3.50 5.42 -0.39
C VAL A 26 4.20 5.85 0.89
N ILE A 27 5.32 5.21 1.22
CA ILE A 27 6.13 5.55 2.40
C ILE A 27 7.37 6.36 2.01
N SER A 28 7.89 6.17 0.80
CA SER A 28 9.04 6.93 0.29
C SER A 28 9.10 6.86 -1.23
N THR A 29 9.97 7.68 -1.81
CA THR A 29 10.42 7.59 -3.20
C THR A 29 11.94 7.55 -3.23
N THR A 30 12.54 6.82 -4.17
CA THR A 30 13.99 6.89 -4.37
C THR A 30 14.37 8.28 -4.89
N LYS A 31 15.63 8.68 -4.66
CA LYS A 31 16.17 9.98 -5.09
C LYS A 31 16.92 9.91 -6.44
N ASP A 32 16.98 8.73 -7.03
CA ASP A 32 17.60 8.52 -8.33
C ASP A 32 16.68 8.97 -9.47
N LYS A 33 17.15 8.83 -10.72
CA LYS A 33 16.43 9.26 -11.92
C LYS A 33 15.16 8.45 -12.22
N TYR A 34 14.96 7.30 -11.56
CA TYR A 34 13.80 6.43 -11.78
C TYR A 34 12.64 6.79 -10.85
N GLU A 35 12.94 7.40 -9.69
CA GLU A 35 11.96 7.83 -8.68
C GLU A 35 11.01 6.70 -8.25
N ASP A 36 11.57 5.50 -8.07
CA ASP A 36 10.83 4.31 -7.67
C ASP A 36 10.05 4.56 -6.36
N VAL A 37 8.83 4.07 -6.30
CA VAL A 37 7.96 4.24 -5.13
C VAL A 37 8.10 3.05 -4.18
N ILE A 38 8.38 3.35 -2.92
CA ILE A 38 8.39 2.36 -1.85
C ILE A 38 7.02 2.45 -1.17
N VAL A 39 6.32 1.32 -1.11
CA VAL A 39 4.95 1.25 -0.59
C VAL A 39 4.80 0.21 0.52
N SER A 40 3.84 0.42 1.40
CA SER A 40 3.36 -0.59 2.35
C SER A 40 1.95 -1.02 1.95
N ALA A 41 1.69 -2.34 1.96
CA ALA A 41 0.41 -2.89 1.55
C ALA A 41 -0.69 -2.56 2.58
N ILE A 42 -1.90 -2.27 2.08
CA ILE A 42 -3.10 -2.12 2.90
C ILE A 42 -3.98 -3.35 2.66
N SER A 43 -4.46 -3.95 3.76
CA SER A 43 -5.38 -5.08 3.74
C SER A 43 -6.59 -4.77 4.62
N SER A 44 -7.78 -5.21 4.18
CA SER A 44 -8.98 -5.19 5.01
C SER A 44 -9.07 -6.39 5.96
N VAL A 45 -8.18 -7.38 5.82
CA VAL A 45 -8.08 -8.51 6.74
C VAL A 45 -7.35 -8.05 8.00
N ILE A 46 -8.08 -7.95 9.11
CA ILE A 46 -7.53 -7.59 10.41
C ILE A 46 -7.13 -8.88 11.15
N PRO A 47 -5.85 -9.08 11.49
CA PRO A 47 -5.41 -10.27 12.21
C PRO A 47 -5.81 -10.20 13.69
N ASN A 48 -5.87 -11.35 14.36
CA ASN A 48 -6.21 -11.44 15.79
C ASN A 48 -5.17 -10.76 16.70
N SER A 49 -3.93 -10.64 16.24
CA SER A 49 -2.83 -9.98 16.95
C SER A 49 -2.09 -9.04 16.00
N ILE A 50 -1.90 -7.80 16.42
CA ILE A 50 -1.18 -6.77 15.66
C ILE A 50 0.29 -6.82 16.03
N SER A 51 1.15 -6.96 15.03
CA SER A 51 2.61 -6.92 15.19
C SER A 51 3.11 -5.48 15.32
N ALA A 52 4.37 -5.32 15.73
CA ALA A 52 5.02 -4.00 15.83
C ALA A 52 5.17 -3.26 14.48
N ASN A 53 4.98 -3.98 13.36
CA ASN A 53 5.11 -3.44 12.00
C ASN A 53 3.75 -3.20 11.32
N GLU A 54 2.65 -3.35 12.06
CA GLU A 54 1.30 -3.16 11.55
C GLU A 54 0.64 -1.95 12.22
N ILE A 55 -0.15 -1.21 11.44
CA ILE A 55 -0.85 -0.02 11.90
C ILE A 55 -2.31 -0.15 11.52
N ILE A 56 -3.21 -0.04 12.50
CA ILE A 56 -4.65 0.01 12.25
C ILE A 56 -5.02 1.36 11.66
N ILE A 57 -5.68 1.32 10.51
CA ILE A 57 -6.21 2.50 9.82
C ILE A 57 -7.74 2.42 9.78
N LYS A 58 -8.40 3.55 10.05
CA LYS A 58 -9.85 3.69 9.90
C LYS A 58 -10.17 4.27 8.53
N SER A 59 -11.16 3.71 7.85
CA SER A 59 -11.72 4.30 6.64
C SER A 59 -12.38 5.65 6.93
N ASN A 60 -12.22 6.60 6.02
CA ASN A 60 -12.88 7.90 6.06
C ASN A 60 -12.91 8.54 4.65
N SER A 61 -13.57 9.69 4.54
CA SER A 61 -13.70 10.43 3.28
C SER A 61 -12.37 11.02 2.76
N VAL A 62 -11.34 11.13 3.60
CA VAL A 62 -10.02 11.67 3.21
C VAL A 62 -9.17 10.58 2.56
N ASN A 63 -9.17 9.37 3.11
CA ASN A 63 -8.36 8.26 2.62
C ASN A 63 -9.07 7.36 1.60
N ASN A 64 -10.40 7.46 1.48
CA ASN A 64 -11.22 6.69 0.53
C ASN A 64 -10.98 5.17 0.60
N LEU A 65 -10.71 4.67 1.82
CA LEU A 65 -10.63 3.25 2.14
C LEU A 65 -11.98 2.70 2.62
#